data_AF-A0A1G8HAU6-F1
#
_entry.id   AF-A0A1G8HAU6-F1
#
_cell.length_a   1.000
_cell.length_b   1.000
_cell.length_c   1.000
_cell.angle_alpha   90.00
_cell.angle_beta   90.00
_cell.angle_gamma   90.00
#
_symmetry.space_group_name_H-M   'P 1'
#
loop_
_entity.id
_entity.type
_entity.pdbx_description
1 polymer ?
#
loop_
_entity_poly.entity_id
_entity_poly.type
_entity_poly.pdbx_seq_one_letter_code
_entity_poly.pdbx_strand_id
1 'polypeptide(L)'
;MTHELVRLAQAIDWPVLEERFGAVYSDGPGMPPLPTRLMAGLAILKHTFNLSDEVLCERWVENPYFQYLTGETFFCHTLPFDHSSMTRWRSCMGEERIVALLQESLSLAVKTGAMKSADTRQVIVDTTVQPKNVMFPTDAKLIHRARERLVRLAKRRGSICEGFARGPKFGADGAWGVF
;
A
#
# COMPACT_ATOMS: atom_id res chain seq x y z
N MET A 1 14.49 19.60 22.33
CA MET A 1 13.66 19.96 21.15
C MET A 1 12.21 19.61 21.44
N THR A 2 11.27 20.51 21.19
CA THR A 2 9.86 20.41 21.65
C THR A 2 8.89 19.82 20.63
N HIS A 3 9.30 19.65 19.36
CA HIS A 3 8.42 19.18 18.30
C HIS A 3 8.04 17.69 18.46
N GLU A 4 6.79 17.35 18.22
CA GLU A 4 6.20 16.03 18.47
C GLU A 4 6.92 14.92 17.68
N LEU A 5 7.17 15.13 16.39
CA LEU A 5 7.88 14.16 15.54
C LEU A 5 9.32 13.90 16.00
N VAL A 6 9.98 14.91 16.58
CA VAL A 6 11.35 14.75 17.11
C VAL A 6 11.33 13.91 18.38
N ARG A 7 10.34 14.13 19.25
CA ARG A 7 10.14 13.31 20.45
C ARG A 7 9.77 11.87 20.09
N LEU A 8 8.92 11.69 19.07
CA LEU A 8 8.55 10.37 18.55
C LEU A 8 9.78 9.64 17.99
N ALA A 9 10.60 10.32 17.18
CA ALA A 9 11.83 9.76 16.64
C ALA A 9 12.81 9.29 17.72
N GLN A 10 12.84 9.97 18.88
CA GLN A 10 13.68 9.59 20.03
C GLN A 10 13.07 8.48 20.89
N ALA A 11 11.73 8.35 20.91
CA ALA A 11 11.03 7.32 21.67
C ALA A 11 11.07 5.96 20.97
N ILE A 12 11.15 5.94 19.63
CA ILE A 12 11.20 4.71 18.83
C ILE A 12 12.57 4.05 18.97
N ASP A 13 12.57 2.76 19.28
CA ASP A 13 13.77 1.92 19.30
C ASP A 13 14.12 1.44 17.88
N TRP A 14 14.82 2.30 17.13
CA TRP A 14 15.21 2.02 15.74
C TRP A 14 16.12 0.80 15.57
N PRO A 15 17.13 0.54 16.43
CA PRO A 15 17.96 -0.66 16.34
C PRO A 15 17.16 -1.97 16.34
N VAL A 16 16.14 -2.08 17.21
CA VAL A 16 15.28 -3.28 17.28
C VAL A 16 14.48 -3.47 16.00
N LEU A 17 13.99 -2.37 15.41
CA LEU A 17 13.31 -2.43 14.12
C LEU A 17 14.29 -2.85 13.01
N GLU A 18 15.48 -2.25 12.96
CA GLU A 18 16.52 -2.60 11.99
C GLU A 18 16.94 -4.07 12.09
N GLU A 19 17.06 -4.64 13.29
CA GLU A 19 17.37 -6.07 13.46
C GLU A 19 16.24 -6.96 12.90
N ARG A 20 14.99 -6.65 13.23
CA ARG A 20 13.82 -7.43 12.78
C ARG A 20 13.56 -7.32 11.27
N PHE A 21 13.93 -6.19 10.66
CA PHE A 21 13.70 -5.94 9.24
C PHE A 21 14.94 -6.17 8.36
N GLY A 22 16.14 -6.04 8.91
CA GLY A 22 17.41 -6.18 8.18
C GLY A 22 17.60 -7.56 7.58
N ALA A 23 17.01 -8.60 8.18
CA ALA A 23 17.02 -9.95 7.64
C ALA A 23 16.22 -10.14 6.33
N VAL A 24 15.51 -9.12 5.83
CA VAL A 24 14.80 -9.16 4.52
C VAL A 24 15.73 -8.75 3.38
N TYR A 25 16.74 -7.94 3.66
CA TYR A 25 17.64 -7.44 2.64
C TYR A 25 18.63 -8.54 2.27
N SER A 26 18.31 -9.21 1.17
CA SER A 26 19.24 -10.11 0.49
C SER A 26 20.17 -9.27 -0.37
N ASP A 27 21.47 -9.53 -0.26
CA ASP A 27 22.52 -8.95 -1.12
C ASP A 27 22.42 -9.51 -2.54
N GLY A 28 21.32 -9.20 -3.22
CA GLY A 28 21.12 -9.52 -4.63
C GLY A 28 21.71 -8.42 -5.53
N PRO A 29 22.12 -8.76 -6.76
CA PRO A 29 22.50 -7.74 -7.75
C PRO A 29 21.28 -6.87 -8.11
N GLY A 30 21.28 -5.60 -7.69
CA GLY A 30 20.18 -4.66 -7.90
C GLY A 30 20.38 -3.32 -7.21
N MET A 31 19.35 -2.47 -7.25
CA MET A 31 19.31 -1.22 -6.47
C MET A 31 19.38 -1.57 -4.98
N PRO A 32 20.31 -0.97 -4.20
CA PRO A 32 20.42 -1.27 -2.79
C PRO A 32 19.08 -0.97 -2.12
N PRO A 33 18.64 -1.84 -1.20
CA PRO A 33 17.43 -1.60 -0.47
C PRO A 33 17.52 -0.28 0.30
N LEU A 34 16.42 0.47 0.30
CA LEU A 34 16.33 1.71 1.05
C LEU A 34 16.44 1.43 2.55
N PRO A 35 16.99 2.37 3.35
CA PRO A 35 17.15 2.16 4.79
C PRO A 35 15.83 1.78 5.47
N THR A 36 15.85 0.79 6.36
CA THR A 36 14.68 0.36 7.13
C THR A 36 14.04 1.53 7.87
N ARG A 37 14.86 2.37 8.50
CA ARG A 37 14.42 3.55 9.23
C ARG A 37 13.66 4.54 8.35
N LEU A 38 14.13 4.76 7.11
CA LEU A 38 13.45 5.60 6.14
C LEU A 38 12.04 5.04 5.85
N MET A 39 11.95 3.75 5.53
CA MET A 39 10.68 3.14 5.15
C MET A 39 9.68 3.04 6.31
N ALA A 40 10.15 2.65 7.51
CA ALA A 40 9.32 2.61 8.71
C ALA A 40 8.84 4.02 9.10
N GLY A 41 9.71 5.04 8.99
CA GLY A 41 9.35 6.44 9.20
C GLY A 41 8.28 6.93 8.21
N LEU A 42 8.42 6.60 6.93
CA LEU A 42 7.43 6.93 5.89
C LEU A 42 6.08 6.25 6.17
N ALA A 43 6.08 4.98 6.58
CA ALA A 43 4.85 4.28 6.97
C ALA A 43 4.15 4.97 8.13
N ILE A 44 4.90 5.35 9.18
CA ILE A 44 4.36 6.08 10.34
C ILE A 44 3.76 7.42 9.89
N LEU A 45 4.51 8.24 9.14
CA LEU A 45 4.03 9.55 8.65
C LEU A 45 2.76 9.43 7.81
N LYS A 46 2.72 8.44 6.91
CA LYS A 46 1.55 8.16 6.09
C LYS A 46 0.30 7.94 6.95
N HIS A 47 0.40 7.08 7.96
CA HIS A 47 -0.72 6.73 8.83
C HIS A 47 -1.08 7.86 9.80
N THR A 48 -0.10 8.58 10.35
CA THR A 48 -0.34 9.70 11.27
C THR A 48 -1.06 10.86 10.60
N PHE A 49 -0.70 11.19 9.35
CA PHE A 49 -1.29 12.31 8.61
C PHE A 49 -2.33 11.90 7.56
N ASN A 50 -2.66 10.61 7.47
CA ASN A 50 -3.59 10.05 6.48
C ASN A 50 -3.31 10.50 5.03
N LEU A 51 -2.03 10.43 4.62
CA LEU A 51 -1.56 10.92 3.31
C LEU A 51 -1.55 9.80 2.25
N SER A 52 -1.66 10.19 0.97
CA SER A 52 -1.35 9.29 -0.15
C SER A 52 0.16 9.12 -0.30
N ASP A 53 0.58 8.10 -1.05
CA ASP A 53 2.01 7.87 -1.30
C ASP A 53 2.62 9.02 -2.13
N GLU A 54 1.88 9.66 -3.04
CA GLU A 54 2.39 10.83 -3.80
C GLU A 54 2.55 12.07 -2.90
N VAL A 55 1.52 12.41 -2.12
CA VAL A 55 1.53 13.61 -1.25
C VAL A 55 2.59 13.47 -0.15
N LEU A 56 2.85 12.24 0.31
CA LEU A 56 3.93 11.97 1.25
C LEU A 56 5.29 12.32 0.65
N CYS A 57 5.56 11.95 -0.61
CA CYS A 57 6.81 12.30 -1.29
C CYS A 57 7.00 13.82 -1.37
N GLU A 58 5.97 14.54 -1.83
CA GLU A 58 6.03 16.01 -1.95
C GLU A 58 6.31 16.67 -0.60
N ARG A 59 5.55 16.29 0.43
CA ARG A 59 5.65 16.89 1.76
C ARG A 59 6.95 16.52 2.50
N TRP A 60 7.56 15.38 2.16
CA TRP A 60 8.82 14.94 2.78
C TRP A 60 9.99 15.85 2.36
N VAL A 61 10.01 16.32 1.12
CA VAL A 61 11.05 17.25 0.64
C VAL A 61 10.94 18.62 1.32
N GLU A 62 9.72 19.08 1.57
CA GLU A 62 9.47 20.41 2.13
C GLU A 62 9.66 20.47 3.66
N ASN A 63 9.58 19.33 4.35
CA ASN A 63 9.50 19.31 5.82
C ASN A 63 10.73 18.66 6.48
N PRO A 64 11.62 19.44 7.12
CA PRO A 64 12.78 18.91 7.83
C PRO A 64 12.44 17.93 8.97
N TYR A 65 11.27 18.06 9.59
CA TYR A 65 10.86 17.15 10.67
C TYR A 65 10.53 15.75 10.15
N PHE A 66 10.05 15.64 8.90
CA PHE A 66 9.78 14.36 8.27
C PHE A 66 11.11 13.65 7.97
N GLN A 67 12.09 14.39 7.45
CA GLN A 67 13.43 13.91 7.15
C GLN A 67 14.16 13.43 8.43
N TYR A 68 14.01 14.19 9.52
CA TYR A 68 14.58 13.82 10.82
C TYR A 68 14.01 12.50 11.37
N LEU A 69 12.69 12.32 11.29
CA LEU A 69 12.05 11.08 11.72
C LEU A 69 12.55 9.88 10.91
N THR A 70 12.73 10.06 9.60
CA THR A 70 13.24 9.02 8.69
C THR A 70 14.74 8.76 8.81
N GLY A 71 15.46 9.53 9.65
CA GLY A 71 16.87 9.28 9.96
C GLY A 71 17.88 10.05 9.12
N GLU A 72 17.43 11.02 8.33
CA GLU A 72 18.34 11.91 7.61
C GLU A 72 19.03 12.88 8.58
N THR A 73 20.33 13.06 8.39
CA THR A 73 21.17 13.95 9.21
C THR A 73 21.21 15.37 8.66
N PHE A 74 20.98 15.51 7.34
CA PHE A 74 20.98 16.78 6.63
C PHE A 74 19.66 16.98 5.90
N PHE A 75 19.34 18.24 5.62
CA PHE A 75 18.16 18.56 4.84
C PHE A 75 18.41 18.23 3.35
N CYS A 76 17.65 17.28 2.84
CA CYS A 76 17.74 16.79 1.47
C CYS A 76 16.64 17.42 0.61
N HIS A 77 17.03 18.02 -0.51
CA HIS A 77 16.09 18.57 -1.50
C HIS A 77 15.72 17.57 -2.61
N THR A 78 16.44 16.45 -2.67
CA THR A 78 16.23 15.39 -3.65
C THR A 78 15.57 14.20 -2.97
N LEU A 79 14.55 13.62 -3.62
CA LEU A 79 13.87 12.43 -3.13
C LEU A 79 14.76 11.18 -3.28
N PRO A 80 15.08 10.46 -2.19
CA PRO A 80 15.82 9.21 -2.28
C PRO A 80 14.94 8.01 -2.68
N PHE A 81 13.62 8.17 -2.67
CA PHE A 81 12.63 7.13 -2.95
C PHE A 81 11.54 7.63 -3.89
N ASP A 82 10.89 6.68 -4.57
CA ASP A 82 9.71 6.92 -5.41
C ASP A 82 8.41 6.49 -4.71
N HIS A 83 7.25 7.01 -5.15
CA HIS A 83 5.92 6.65 -4.64
C HIS A 83 5.66 5.13 -4.66
N SER A 84 6.17 4.43 -5.68
CA SER A 84 6.08 2.98 -5.81
C SER A 84 6.92 2.19 -4.79
N SER A 85 7.88 2.85 -4.12
CA SER A 85 8.83 2.20 -3.20
C SER A 85 8.13 1.70 -1.94
N MET A 86 7.12 2.42 -1.45
CA MET A 86 6.29 1.97 -0.33
C MET A 86 5.51 0.70 -0.65
N THR A 87 4.96 0.59 -1.87
CA THR A 87 4.25 -0.61 -2.31
C THR A 87 5.20 -1.80 -2.41
N ARG A 88 6.37 -1.61 -3.02
CA ARG A 88 7.42 -2.65 -3.11
C ARG A 88 7.89 -3.09 -1.72
N TRP A 89 8.10 -2.14 -0.81
CA TRP A 89 8.51 -2.42 0.55
C TRP A 89 7.49 -3.26 1.32
N ARG A 90 6.19 -2.91 1.22
CA ARG A 90 5.11 -3.71 1.83
C ARG A 90 5.09 -5.14 1.30
N SER A 91 5.26 -5.33 -0.02
CA SER A 91 5.34 -6.67 -0.62
C SER A 91 6.57 -7.46 -0.17
N CYS A 92 7.69 -6.78 0.09
CA CYS A 92 8.95 -7.41 0.48
C CYS A 92 8.96 -7.88 1.95
N MET A 93 8.31 -7.13 2.86
CA MET A 93 8.30 -7.46 4.29
C MET A 93 7.48 -8.70 4.65
N GLY A 94 6.42 -8.99 3.89
CA GLY A 94 5.44 -10.01 4.28
C GLY A 94 4.61 -9.61 5.51
N GLU A 95 3.57 -10.39 5.78
CA GLU A 95 2.58 -10.09 6.84
C GLU A 95 3.20 -10.10 8.24
N GLU A 96 4.02 -11.11 8.55
CA GLU A 96 4.61 -11.31 9.88
C GLU A 96 5.42 -10.11 10.37
N ARG A 97 6.17 -9.47 9.48
CA ARG A 97 7.05 -8.35 9.83
C ARG A 97 6.29 -7.03 9.94
N ILE A 98 5.26 -6.84 9.11
CA ILE A 98 4.34 -5.69 9.26
C ILE A 98 3.59 -5.79 10.60
N VAL A 99 3.20 -7.01 11.01
CA VAL A 99 2.63 -7.24 12.34
C VAL A 99 3.64 -6.88 13.44
N ALA A 100 4.91 -7.22 13.29
CA ALA A 100 5.95 -6.82 14.24
C ALA A 100 6.11 -5.29 14.33
N LEU A 101 6.02 -4.56 13.20
CA LEU A 101 6.01 -3.09 13.21
C LEU A 101 4.84 -2.54 14.03
N LEU A 102 3.65 -3.11 13.82
CA LEU A 102 2.43 -2.71 14.53
C LEU A 102 2.55 -3.00 16.02
N GLN A 103 3.06 -4.18 16.41
CA GLN A 103 3.29 -4.54 17.80
C GLN A 103 4.22 -3.55 18.49
N GLU A 104 5.33 -3.15 17.86
CA GLU A 104 6.22 -2.15 18.43
C GLU A 104 5.59 -0.76 18.51
N SER A 105 4.81 -0.35 17.49
CA SER A 105 4.09 0.92 17.54
C SER A 105 3.08 0.98 18.70
N LEU A 106 2.39 -0.14 18.98
CA LEU A 106 1.45 -0.27 20.09
C LEU A 106 2.19 -0.31 21.44
N SER A 107 3.33 -1.01 21.50
CA SER A 107 4.16 -1.06 22.71
C SER A 107 4.65 0.33 23.10
N LEU A 108 5.07 1.14 22.11
CA LEU A 108 5.46 2.53 22.28
C LEU A 108 4.29 3.43 22.70
N ALA A 109 3.10 3.25 22.12
CA ALA A 109 1.92 4.01 22.51
C ALA A 109 1.54 3.75 23.99
N VAL A 110 1.70 2.52 24.47
CA VAL A 110 1.49 2.18 25.89
C VAL A 110 2.58 2.80 26.77
N LYS A 111 3.86 2.68 26.39
CA LYS A 111 5.00 3.24 27.15
C LYS A 111 4.94 4.76 27.28
N THR A 112 4.52 5.45 26.21
CA THR A 112 4.39 6.91 26.18
C THR A 112 3.12 7.42 26.87
N GLY A 113 2.24 6.51 27.31
CA GLY A 113 0.96 6.84 27.96
C GLY A 113 -0.11 7.35 26.99
N ALA A 114 0.12 7.27 25.68
CA ALA A 114 -0.83 7.67 24.64
C ALA A 114 -2.03 6.69 24.54
N MET A 115 -1.85 5.45 24.97
CA MET A 115 -2.88 4.41 24.95
C MET A 115 -2.85 3.60 26.25
N LYS A 116 -4.02 3.20 26.75
CA LYS A 116 -4.08 2.30 27.91
C LYS A 116 -3.93 0.85 27.42
N SER A 117 -3.34 0.01 28.25
CA SER A 117 -3.26 -1.44 27.98
C SER A 117 -4.64 -2.12 27.89
N ALA A 118 -5.71 -1.47 28.35
CA ALA A 118 -7.08 -1.94 28.19
C ALA A 118 -7.62 -1.73 26.76
N ASP A 119 -7.15 -0.70 26.05
CA ASP A 119 -7.68 -0.32 24.73
C ASP A 119 -7.25 -1.32 23.64
N THR A 120 -6.16 -2.05 23.85
CA THR A 120 -5.69 -3.11 22.92
C THR A 120 -6.58 -4.36 22.91
N ARG A 121 -7.55 -4.47 23.83
CA ARG A 121 -8.46 -5.63 23.89
C ARG A 121 -9.55 -5.62 22.84
N GLN A 122 -9.93 -4.45 22.32
CA GLN A 122 -11.02 -4.30 21.38
C GLN A 122 -10.59 -3.44 20.20
N VAL A 123 -10.62 -4.02 19.01
CA VAL A 123 -10.36 -3.31 17.76
C VAL A 123 -11.70 -3.12 17.04
N ILE A 124 -12.14 -1.87 16.90
CA ILE A 124 -13.31 -1.52 16.11
C ILE A 124 -12.79 -1.20 14.71
N VAL A 125 -13.09 -2.07 13.74
CA VAL A 125 -12.70 -1.88 12.34
C VAL A 125 -13.95 -1.43 11.57
N ASP A 126 -13.92 -0.23 11.01
CA ASP A 126 -14.93 0.23 10.05
C ASP A 126 -14.78 -0.52 8.73
N THR A 127 -15.44 -1.68 8.60
CA THR A 127 -15.51 -2.43 7.34
C THR A 127 -16.59 -1.82 6.43
N THR A 128 -16.35 -0.61 5.91
CA THR A 128 -17.26 0.01 4.93
C THR A 128 -16.98 -0.37 3.47
N VAL A 129 -16.15 -1.39 3.22
CA VAL A 129 -16.05 -1.98 1.87
C VAL A 129 -17.05 -3.12 1.77
N GLN A 130 -18.30 -2.77 1.48
CA GLN A 130 -19.23 -3.74 0.92
C GLN A 130 -18.60 -4.21 -0.41
N PRO A 131 -18.30 -5.50 -0.61
CA PRO A 131 -17.87 -5.99 -1.91
C PRO A 131 -19.05 -5.81 -2.86
N LYS A 132 -19.10 -4.66 -3.53
CA LYS A 132 -19.98 -4.48 -4.67
C LYS A 132 -19.48 -5.49 -5.68
N ASN A 133 -20.32 -6.45 -6.05
CA ASN A 133 -20.03 -7.45 -7.09
C ASN A 133 -19.94 -6.77 -8.48
N VAL A 134 -19.06 -5.79 -8.58
CA VAL A 134 -18.80 -4.94 -9.74
C VAL A 134 -17.37 -5.25 -10.11
N MET A 135 -17.24 -5.93 -11.23
CA MET A 135 -15.97 -6.22 -11.88
C MET A 135 -15.21 -4.90 -12.12
N PHE A 136 -13.89 -4.89 -11.90
CA PHE A 136 -13.03 -3.75 -12.24
C PHE A 136 -13.30 -3.32 -13.69
N PRO A 137 -13.65 -2.04 -13.96
CA PRO A 137 -14.17 -1.63 -15.24
C PRO A 137 -13.03 -1.55 -16.26
N THR A 138 -12.86 -2.60 -17.04
CA THR A 138 -12.27 -2.45 -18.38
C THR A 138 -13.43 -2.37 -19.35
N ASP A 139 -13.51 -1.30 -20.14
CA ASP A 139 -14.62 -1.06 -21.08
C ASP A 139 -14.91 -2.28 -21.97
N ALA A 140 -13.85 -3.00 -22.39
CA ALA A 140 -13.97 -4.22 -23.17
C ALA A 140 -14.75 -5.35 -22.45
N LYS A 141 -14.53 -5.55 -21.15
CA LYS A 141 -15.24 -6.58 -20.36
C LYS A 141 -16.70 -6.23 -20.14
N LEU A 142 -17.00 -4.94 -19.92
CA LEU A 142 -18.38 -4.45 -19.78
C LEU A 142 -19.16 -4.59 -21.08
N ILE A 143 -18.56 -4.19 -22.21
CA ILE A 143 -19.16 -4.33 -23.54
C ILE A 143 -19.37 -5.80 -23.90
N HIS A 144 -18.42 -6.68 -23.57
CA HIS A 144 -18.57 -8.12 -23.79
C HIS A 144 -19.75 -8.72 -22.99
N ARG A 145 -19.87 -8.39 -21.70
CA ARG A 145 -21.01 -8.81 -20.87
C ARG A 145 -22.33 -8.28 -21.40
N ALA A 146 -22.39 -7.04 -21.87
CA ALA A 146 -23.58 -6.46 -22.48
C ALA A 146 -23.98 -7.23 -23.74
N ARG A 147 -23.02 -7.53 -24.62
CA ARG A 147 -23.22 -8.37 -25.82
C ARG A 147 -23.75 -9.75 -25.47
N GLU A 148 -23.15 -10.47 -24.52
CA GLU A 148 -23.63 -11.80 -24.10
C GLU A 148 -25.09 -11.79 -23.61
N ARG A 149 -25.48 -10.75 -22.86
CA ARG A 149 -26.84 -10.59 -22.37
C ARG A 149 -27.82 -10.34 -23.51
N LEU A 150 -27.45 -9.51 -24.48
CA LEU A 150 -28.23 -9.25 -25.69
C LEU A 150 -28.39 -10.51 -26.55
N VAL A 151 -27.30 -11.27 -26.77
CA VAL A 151 -27.35 -12.54 -27.51
C VAL A 151 -28.25 -13.56 -26.82
N ARG A 152 -28.22 -13.65 -25.48
CA ARG A 152 -29.15 -14.50 -24.72
C ARG A 152 -30.61 -14.08 -24.86
N LEU A 153 -30.90 -12.78 -24.90
CA LEU A 153 -32.25 -12.26 -25.15
C LEU A 153 -32.71 -12.55 -26.58
N ALA A 154 -31.83 -12.36 -27.57
CA ALA A 154 -32.08 -12.64 -28.97
C ALA A 154 -32.36 -14.14 -29.23
N LYS A 155 -31.60 -15.05 -28.58
CA LYS A 155 -31.87 -16.52 -28.61
C LYS A 155 -33.27 -16.85 -28.16
N ARG A 156 -33.76 -16.20 -27.10
CA ARG A 156 -35.11 -16.41 -26.57
C ARG A 156 -36.23 -15.90 -27.47
N ARG A 157 -35.92 -14.94 -28.36
CA ARG A 157 -36.89 -14.34 -29.30
C ARG A 157 -36.75 -14.86 -30.74
N GLY A 158 -35.88 -15.84 -30.98
CA GLY A 158 -35.74 -16.51 -32.28
C GLY A 158 -35.10 -15.66 -33.38
N SER A 159 -34.44 -14.54 -33.06
CA SER A 159 -33.86 -13.63 -34.05
C SER A 159 -32.35 -13.49 -33.83
N ILE A 160 -31.53 -14.25 -34.55
CA ILE A 160 -30.06 -14.14 -34.48
C ILE A 160 -29.45 -14.05 -35.86
N CYS A 161 -28.60 -13.04 -36.05
CA CYS A 161 -27.60 -13.01 -37.12
C CYS A 161 -26.35 -13.78 -36.64
N GLU A 162 -25.92 -14.81 -37.40
CA GLU A 162 -24.82 -15.72 -37.05
C GLU A 162 -23.51 -15.00 -36.65
N GLY A 163 -23.26 -13.80 -37.17
CA GLY A 163 -22.08 -12.99 -36.84
C GLY A 163 -21.98 -12.60 -35.36
N PHE A 164 -23.11 -12.38 -34.66
CA PHE A 164 -23.09 -12.01 -33.23
C PHE A 164 -22.82 -13.19 -32.29
N ALA A 165 -23.10 -14.42 -32.75
CA ALA A 165 -22.92 -15.65 -31.98
C ALA A 165 -21.44 -16.05 -31.84
N ARG A 166 -20.59 -15.67 -32.82
CA ARG A 166 -19.13 -15.85 -32.73
C ARG A 166 -18.54 -14.77 -31.84
N GLY A 167 -18.09 -15.16 -30.64
CA GLY A 167 -17.40 -14.24 -29.73
C GLY A 167 -15.93 -14.07 -30.07
N PRO A 168 -15.31 -12.95 -29.65
CA PRO A 168 -13.86 -12.83 -29.68
C PRO A 168 -13.25 -13.93 -28.79
N LYS A 169 -12.16 -14.55 -29.25
CA LYS A 169 -11.40 -15.52 -28.46
C LYS A 169 -10.54 -14.74 -27.46
N PHE A 170 -10.93 -14.70 -26.19
CA PHE A 170 -10.09 -14.14 -25.14
C PHE A 170 -9.07 -15.20 -24.68
N GLY A 171 -7.79 -14.83 -24.69
CA GLY A 171 -6.77 -15.59 -23.96
C GLY A 171 -7.04 -15.54 -22.46
N ALA A 172 -6.59 -16.56 -21.72
CA ALA A 172 -6.87 -16.76 -20.30
C ALA A 172 -6.57 -15.53 -19.40
N ASP A 173 -5.71 -14.62 -19.87
CA ASP A 173 -5.26 -13.43 -19.13
C ASP A 173 -5.90 -12.10 -19.57
N GLY A 174 -6.87 -12.10 -20.48
CA GLY A 174 -7.62 -10.89 -20.84
C GLY A 174 -6.81 -9.79 -21.54
N ALA A 175 -5.60 -10.09 -22.01
CA ALA A 175 -4.83 -9.24 -22.91
C ALA A 175 -5.21 -9.52 -24.38
N TRP A 176 -5.28 -8.46 -25.18
CA TRP A 176 -5.56 -8.52 -26.61
C TRP A 176 -4.46 -9.30 -27.34
N GLY A 177 -4.78 -10.52 -27.78
CA GLY A 177 -4.05 -11.14 -28.88
C GLY A 177 -4.47 -10.47 -30.17
N VAL A 178 -3.58 -9.65 -30.74
CA VAL A 178 -3.70 -9.20 -32.12
C VAL A 178 -3.51 -10.43 -33.00
N PHE A 179 -4.60 -10.95 -33.57
CA PHE A 179 -4.78 -11.46 -34.94
C PHE A 179 -6.22 -11.94 -35.14
#